data_AF-A0A7S2ATP1-F1
#
_entry.id   AF-A0A7S2ATP1-F1
#
_cell.length_a   1.000
_cell.length_b   1.000
_cell.length_c   1.000
_cell.angle_alpha   90.00
_cell.angle_beta   90.00
_cell.angle_gamma   90.00
#
_symmetry.space_group_name_H-M   'P 1'
#
loop_
_entity.id
_entity.type
_entity.pdbx_description
1 polymer ?
#
loop_
_entity_poly.entity_id
_entity_poly.type
_entity_poly.pdbx_seq_one_letter_code
_entity_poly.pdbx_strand_id
1 'polypeptide(L)'
;MAPQDHEVVTVDAPSSDSARTEQPDGNTKQRRHWTVSLLLGAAVLVSLLVAAMVSKIGTGDEPTHVREHAPRSLAAANATFVGNPFHGQVFYKNPANQKSYDDSIATAKGKVKRNLLKMREVPSAYWIDVKAKIHGTSTSSLEGILADASSKATPELVTFIWYDLPNRDCHAK
;
A
#
# COMPACT_ATOMS: atom_id res chain seq x y z
N MET A 1 59.88 9.70 -20.31
CA MET A 1 60.80 8.82 -21.08
C MET A 1 60.46 7.40 -20.65
N ALA A 2 59.46 6.80 -21.28
CA ALA A 2 59.53 6.03 -22.54
C ALA A 2 59.51 4.52 -22.21
N PRO A 3 58.82 3.69 -23.02
CA PRO A 3 57.71 2.85 -22.56
C PRO A 3 57.77 1.39 -23.07
N GLN A 4 56.61 0.70 -23.02
CA GLN A 4 56.19 -0.49 -23.80
C GLN A 4 56.60 -1.85 -23.20
N ASP A 5 55.83 -2.96 -23.23
CA ASP A 5 54.85 -3.41 -24.22
C ASP A 5 53.71 -4.28 -23.64
N HIS A 6 52.66 -4.39 -24.45
CA HIS A 6 51.39 -5.07 -24.26
C HIS A 6 51.45 -6.60 -24.37
N GLU A 7 50.53 -7.32 -23.70
CA GLU A 7 49.90 -8.50 -24.31
C GLU A 7 48.43 -8.62 -23.89
N VAL A 8 47.57 -8.54 -24.90
CA VAL A 8 46.11 -8.69 -24.84
C VAL A 8 45.81 -10.12 -25.24
N VAL A 9 45.17 -10.89 -24.35
CA VAL A 9 44.63 -12.21 -24.68
C VAL A 9 43.19 -12.03 -25.18
N THR A 10 43.04 -11.99 -26.50
CA THR A 10 41.78 -12.25 -27.20
C THR A 10 41.81 -13.69 -27.70
N VAL A 11 40.81 -14.49 -27.31
CA VAL A 11 40.47 -15.73 -28.03
C VAL A 11 38.98 -15.72 -28.30
N ASP A 12 38.68 -15.85 -29.58
CA ASP A 12 37.41 -15.65 -30.25
C ASP A 12 36.31 -16.65 -29.88
N ALA A 13 35.08 -16.17 -30.04
CA ALA A 13 33.87 -16.97 -30.15
C ALA A 13 33.84 -17.75 -31.48
N PRO A 14 33.26 -18.96 -31.53
CA PRO A 14 32.81 -19.55 -32.77
C PRO A 14 31.39 -19.08 -33.11
N SER A 15 31.22 -18.87 -34.41
CA SER A 15 30.07 -18.33 -35.10
C SER A 15 28.83 -19.24 -35.08
N SER A 16 27.71 -18.55 -35.27
CA SER A 16 26.42 -19.02 -35.76
C SER A 16 26.49 -20.11 -36.84
N ASP A 17 25.69 -21.16 -36.68
CA ASP A 17 25.19 -21.91 -37.82
C ASP A 17 23.76 -22.41 -37.60
N SER A 18 22.91 -22.02 -38.55
CA SER A 18 21.73 -22.72 -39.07
C SER A 18 20.54 -23.05 -38.16
N ALA A 19 19.48 -22.26 -38.37
CA ALA A 19 18.09 -22.62 -38.09
C ALA A 19 17.69 -23.92 -38.80
N ARG A 20 17.01 -24.83 -38.08
CA ARG A 20 16.14 -25.85 -38.66
C ARG A 20 14.87 -25.98 -37.81
N THR A 21 13.79 -25.48 -38.39
CA THR A 21 12.41 -25.68 -37.98
C THR A 21 12.00 -27.11 -38.36
N GLU A 22 11.59 -27.95 -37.41
CA GLU A 22 10.70 -29.08 -37.70
C GLU A 22 9.62 -29.21 -36.61
N GLN A 23 8.38 -29.18 -37.11
CA GLN A 23 7.09 -29.31 -36.43
C GLN A 23 6.72 -30.81 -36.30
N PRO A 24 5.60 -31.16 -35.62
CA PRO A 24 5.43 -32.43 -34.94
C PRO A 24 4.88 -33.55 -35.83
N ASP A 25 5.31 -34.78 -35.53
CA ASP A 25 4.70 -36.00 -36.06
C ASP A 25 3.42 -36.34 -35.29
N GLY A 26 2.33 -36.46 -36.04
CA GLY A 26 1.01 -36.74 -35.53
C GLY A 26 0.56 -38.20 -35.66
N ASN A 27 -0.56 -38.43 -34.96
CA ASN A 27 -1.70 -39.24 -35.37
C ASN A 27 -1.79 -40.69 -34.87
N THR A 28 -2.73 -40.91 -33.94
CA THR A 28 -3.80 -41.89 -34.17
C THR A 28 -5.08 -41.52 -33.40
N LYS A 29 -6.11 -41.12 -34.18
CA LYS A 29 -7.57 -41.44 -34.09
C LYS A 29 -8.18 -41.66 -32.68
N GLN A 30 -9.32 -41.10 -32.29
CA GLN A 30 -10.57 -40.99 -33.04
C GLN A 30 -11.59 -40.09 -32.32
N ARG A 31 -12.27 -39.25 -33.11
CA ARG A 31 -13.47 -38.47 -32.78
C ARG A 31 -14.57 -39.32 -32.12
N ARG A 32 -15.26 -38.75 -31.14
CA ARG A 32 -16.72 -38.91 -30.97
C ARG A 32 -17.30 -37.71 -30.23
N HIS A 33 -17.99 -36.86 -31.00
CA HIS A 33 -18.92 -35.87 -30.49
C HIS A 33 -20.18 -36.60 -30.01
N TRP A 34 -20.66 -36.29 -28.80
CA TRP A 34 -22.08 -36.40 -28.49
C TRP A 34 -22.47 -35.28 -27.54
N THR A 35 -23.18 -34.30 -28.10
CA THR A 35 -24.05 -33.34 -27.43
C THR A 35 -25.21 -34.05 -26.73
N VAL A 36 -25.57 -33.62 -25.51
CA VAL A 36 -26.94 -33.41 -24.91
C VAL A 36 -26.66 -32.98 -23.45
N SER A 37 -26.74 -31.70 -23.04
CA SER A 37 -27.92 -30.89 -22.66
C SER A 37 -28.59 -31.22 -21.32
N LEU A 38 -28.83 -30.13 -20.56
CA LEU A 38 -29.84 -29.87 -19.51
C LEU A 38 -29.58 -30.18 -18.01
N LEU A 39 -29.46 -29.07 -17.27
CA LEU A 39 -30.22 -28.67 -16.06
C LEU A 39 -30.17 -29.51 -14.77
N LEU A 40 -29.41 -28.98 -13.80
CA LEU A 40 -29.72 -28.88 -12.36
C LEU A 40 -28.84 -27.73 -11.84
N GLY A 41 -29.26 -26.76 -11.04
CA GLY A 41 -30.47 -26.54 -10.27
C GLY A 41 -30.16 -25.33 -9.37
N ALA A 42 -31.14 -24.46 -9.18
CA ALA A 42 -31.03 -23.17 -8.53
C ALA A 42 -30.64 -23.22 -7.03
N ALA A 43 -29.78 -22.28 -6.62
CA ALA A 43 -29.66 -21.63 -5.31
C ALA A 43 -28.36 -20.80 -5.37
N VAL A 44 -28.27 -19.47 -5.26
CA VAL A 44 -28.97 -18.48 -4.46
C VAL A 44 -28.86 -17.14 -5.22
N LEU A 45 -29.97 -16.61 -5.72
CA LEU A 45 -30.06 -15.28 -6.32
C LEU A 45 -31.34 -14.62 -5.80
N VAL A 46 -31.33 -14.17 -4.55
CA VAL A 46 -32.41 -13.37 -3.96
C VAL A 46 -31.79 -12.39 -2.97
N SER A 47 -31.72 -11.11 -3.34
CA SER A 47 -31.90 -9.93 -2.46
C SER A 47 -31.67 -8.65 -3.26
N LEU A 48 -32.53 -8.40 -4.24
CA LEU A 48 -32.76 -7.07 -4.80
C LEU A 48 -34.28 -6.92 -4.92
N LEU A 49 -34.80 -5.78 -4.47
CA LEU A 49 -36.19 -5.28 -4.50
C LEU A 49 -36.93 -5.30 -3.16
N VAL A 50 -36.65 -4.30 -2.33
CA VAL A 50 -37.73 -3.58 -1.62
C VAL A 50 -37.50 -2.09 -1.88
N ALA A 51 -38.34 -1.53 -2.75
CA ALA A 51 -38.82 -0.13 -2.74
C ALA A 51 -39.20 0.31 -4.17
N ALA A 52 -40.38 -0.09 -4.63
CA ALA A 52 -41.10 0.65 -5.66
C ALA A 52 -42.60 0.37 -5.53
N MET A 53 -43.42 1.41 -5.79
CA MET A 53 -44.89 1.51 -5.73
C MET A 53 -45.41 2.01 -4.35
N VAL A 54 -46.10 3.14 -4.18
CA VAL A 54 -46.94 3.96 -5.08
C VAL A 54 -46.93 5.43 -4.65
N SER A 55 -46.97 6.32 -5.65
CA SER A 55 -47.04 7.78 -5.62
C SER A 55 -48.16 8.40 -4.79
N LYS A 56 -47.89 9.57 -4.20
CA LYS A 56 -48.88 10.65 -4.15
C LYS A 56 -48.22 12.01 -4.36
N ILE A 57 -48.79 12.72 -5.32
CA ILE A 57 -48.45 14.05 -5.84
C ILE A 57 -48.60 15.09 -4.73
N GLY A 58 -47.58 15.93 -4.56
CA GLY A 58 -47.59 17.13 -3.74
C GLY A 58 -46.64 18.17 -4.35
N THR A 59 -47.24 19.18 -4.97
CA THR A 59 -46.62 20.43 -5.44
C THR A 59 -46.00 21.22 -4.28
N GLY A 60 -44.85 21.84 -4.50
CA GLY A 60 -44.37 22.95 -3.67
C GLY A 60 -42.86 22.98 -3.44
N ASP A 61 -42.21 23.88 -4.15
CA ASP A 61 -41.01 24.67 -3.84
C ASP A 61 -39.75 24.00 -3.27
N GLU A 62 -38.68 24.23 -4.03
CA GLU A 62 -37.28 23.90 -3.80
C GLU A 62 -36.75 24.48 -2.46
N PRO A 63 -36.00 23.69 -1.69
CA PRO A 63 -34.90 24.24 -0.92
C PRO A 63 -33.59 23.51 -1.21
N THR A 64 -32.63 24.30 -1.68
CA THR A 64 -31.17 24.10 -1.65
C THR A 64 -30.67 22.79 -1.03
N HIS A 65 -30.22 21.87 -1.90
CA HIS A 65 -29.53 20.65 -1.51
C HIS A 65 -28.14 20.96 -0.93
N VAL A 66 -28.07 21.15 0.40
CA VAL A 66 -26.81 21.03 1.13
C VAL A 66 -26.41 19.56 1.05
N ARG A 67 -25.30 19.28 0.34
CA ARG A 67 -24.71 17.94 0.26
C ARG A 67 -24.15 17.58 1.64
N GLU A 68 -24.99 16.95 2.45
CA GLU A 68 -24.63 16.39 3.73
C GLU A 68 -23.59 15.27 3.48
N HIS A 69 -22.33 15.54 3.82
CA HIS A 69 -21.30 14.51 3.83
C HIS A 69 -21.64 13.55 4.97
N ALA A 70 -22.17 12.38 4.61
CA ALA A 70 -22.43 11.30 5.55
C ALA A 70 -21.23 11.15 6.50
N PRO A 71 -21.43 11.18 7.83
CA PRO A 71 -20.34 10.97 8.75
C PRO A 71 -19.79 9.57 8.49
N ARG A 72 -18.55 9.49 7.99
CA ARG A 72 -17.77 8.25 8.08
C ARG A 72 -17.53 8.03 9.57
N SER A 73 -18.48 7.37 10.21
CA SER A 73 -18.27 6.74 11.49
C SER A 73 -17.09 5.79 11.29
N LEU A 74 -15.92 6.17 11.80
CA LEU A 74 -14.90 5.20 12.17
C LEU A 74 -15.60 4.32 13.19
N ALA A 75 -16.20 3.22 12.73
CA ALA A 75 -16.65 2.17 13.62
C ALA A 75 -15.39 1.81 14.42
N ALA A 76 -15.31 2.30 15.65
CA ALA A 76 -14.27 1.94 16.57
C ALA A 76 -14.39 0.42 16.67
N ALA A 77 -13.47 -0.29 16.03
CA ALA A 77 -13.35 -1.72 16.25
C ALA A 77 -13.12 -1.83 17.75
N ASN A 78 -14.12 -2.35 18.48
CA ASN A 78 -13.99 -2.73 19.87
C ASN A 78 -13.06 -3.94 19.93
N ALA A 79 -11.80 -3.72 19.58
CA ALA A 79 -10.72 -4.66 19.79
C ALA A 79 -10.47 -4.66 21.29
N THR A 80 -10.97 -5.68 21.97
CA THR A 80 -10.54 -6.02 23.32
C THR A 80 -9.09 -6.48 23.24
N PHE A 81 -8.17 -5.51 23.31
CA PHE A 81 -6.75 -5.82 23.38
C PHE A 81 -6.44 -6.37 24.77
N VAL A 82 -6.35 -7.68 24.90
CA VAL A 82 -5.91 -8.35 26.13
C VAL A 82 -4.41 -8.57 26.01
N GLY A 83 -3.61 -7.75 26.67
CA GLY A 83 -2.15 -7.88 26.73
C GLY A 83 -1.37 -6.67 26.21
N ASN A 84 -0.07 -6.86 26.00
CA ASN A 84 0.83 -5.80 25.53
C ASN A 84 0.55 -5.47 24.05
N PRO A 85 0.15 -4.23 23.70
CA PRO A 85 -0.18 -3.84 22.32
C PRO A 85 1.00 -3.88 21.35
N PHE A 86 2.24 -3.96 21.87
CA PHE A 86 3.46 -3.98 21.07
C PHE A 86 3.96 -5.40 20.78
N HIS A 87 3.50 -6.40 21.53
CA HIS A 87 4.06 -7.74 21.46
C HIS A 87 3.76 -8.41 20.11
N GLY A 88 4.81 -8.85 19.40
CA GLY A 88 4.70 -9.53 18.12
C GLY A 88 4.31 -8.64 16.93
N GLN A 89 4.22 -7.32 17.12
CA GLN A 89 3.82 -6.40 16.07
C GLN A 89 4.99 -5.98 15.18
N VAL A 90 4.73 -5.84 13.88
CA VAL A 90 5.64 -5.15 12.96
C VAL A 90 5.32 -3.66 13.04
N PHE A 91 6.30 -2.85 13.40
CA PHE A 91 6.10 -1.42 13.58
C PHE A 91 6.23 -0.66 12.27
N TYR A 92 5.42 0.38 12.15
CA TYR A 92 5.41 1.27 11.02
C TYR A 92 6.68 2.13 10.94
N LYS A 93 7.33 2.12 9.78
CA LYS A 93 8.46 3.01 9.47
C LYS A 93 7.94 4.28 8.82
N ASN A 94 8.03 5.41 9.53
CA ASN A 94 7.53 6.71 9.07
C ASN A 94 8.27 7.19 7.80
N PRO A 95 7.60 7.30 6.64
CA PRO A 95 8.24 7.73 5.38
C PRO A 95 8.86 9.13 5.45
N ALA A 96 8.27 10.06 6.22
CA ALA A 96 8.83 11.39 6.39
C ALA A 96 10.18 11.34 7.12
N ASN A 97 10.32 10.48 8.14
CA ASN A 97 11.57 10.29 8.86
C ASN A 97 12.61 9.56 7.98
N GLN A 98 12.17 8.55 7.23
CA GLN A 98 13.04 7.86 6.27
C GLN A 98 13.63 8.83 5.24
N LYS A 99 12.81 9.77 4.74
CA LYS A 99 13.30 10.81 3.83
C LYS A 99 14.40 11.68 4.47
N SER A 100 14.22 12.10 5.72
CA SER A 100 15.26 12.88 6.43
C SER A 100 16.57 12.09 6.60
N TYR A 101 16.49 10.77 6.83
CA TYR A 101 17.67 9.90 6.80
C TYR A 101 18.27 9.81 5.39
N ASP A 102 17.46 9.63 4.35
CA ASP A 102 17.92 9.53 2.96
C ASP A 102 18.71 10.79 2.54
N ASP A 103 18.20 11.97 2.89
CA ASP A 103 18.86 13.25 2.63
C ASP A 103 20.23 13.33 3.37
N SER A 104 20.29 12.84 4.61
CA SER A 104 21.54 12.79 5.39
C SER A 104 22.54 11.74 4.87
N ILE A 105 22.04 10.57 4.43
CA ILE A 105 22.83 9.46 3.89
C ILE A 105 23.50 9.86 2.57
N ALA A 106 22.85 10.69 1.76
CA ALA A 106 23.36 11.15 0.48
C ALA A 106 24.72 11.86 0.60
N THR A 107 24.92 12.60 1.71
CA THR A 107 26.15 13.39 1.94
C THR A 107 27.13 12.73 2.92
N ALA A 108 26.66 11.79 3.74
CA ALA A 108 27.49 11.10 4.73
C ALA A 108 28.51 10.14 4.11
N LYS A 109 29.60 9.85 4.85
CA LYS A 109 30.66 8.91 4.46
C LYS A 109 31.05 7.98 5.61
N GLY A 110 31.79 6.92 5.29
CA GLY A 110 32.42 6.02 6.27
C GLY A 110 31.45 5.44 7.29
N LYS A 111 31.84 5.48 8.57
CA LYS A 111 31.05 4.94 9.69
C LYS A 111 29.72 5.65 9.87
N VAL A 112 29.66 6.95 9.62
CA VAL A 112 28.43 7.75 9.75
C VAL A 112 27.37 7.27 8.76
N LYS A 113 27.72 7.12 7.48
CA LYS A 113 26.79 6.61 6.47
C LYS A 113 26.26 5.22 6.83
N ARG A 114 27.13 4.32 7.29
CA ARG A 114 26.72 2.97 7.72
C ARG A 114 25.77 3.00 8.92
N ASN A 115 25.96 3.92 9.86
CA ASN A 115 25.06 4.07 11.00
C ASN A 115 23.71 4.65 10.57
N LEU A 116 23.69 5.67 9.72
CA LEU A 116 22.45 6.27 9.21
C LEU A 116 21.60 5.26 8.42
N LEU A 117 22.24 4.41 7.60
CA LEU A 117 21.54 3.31 6.90
C LEU A 117 20.83 2.36 7.87
N LYS A 118 21.42 2.08 9.04
CA LYS A 118 20.76 1.26 10.07
C LYS A 118 19.66 2.02 10.79
N MET A 119 19.88 3.29 11.11
CA MET A 119 18.90 4.14 11.82
C MET A 119 17.66 4.41 10.97
N ARG A 120 17.81 4.53 9.64
CA ARG A 120 16.70 4.64 8.68
C ARG A 120 15.68 3.51 8.79
N GLU A 121 16.13 2.33 9.22
CA GLU A 121 15.28 1.14 9.36
C GLU A 121 14.59 1.04 10.72
N VAL A 122 14.86 1.97 11.65
CA VAL A 122 14.25 2.00 12.98
C VAL A 122 12.88 2.67 12.90
N PRO A 123 11.79 1.99 13.32
CA PRO A 123 10.46 2.58 13.41
C PRO A 123 10.45 3.81 14.35
N SER A 124 9.62 4.79 14.03
CA SER A 124 9.50 6.02 14.81
C SER A 124 8.05 6.46 14.89
N ALA A 125 7.65 7.00 16.04
CA ALA A 125 6.33 7.61 16.19
C ALA A 125 6.14 8.82 15.24
N TYR A 126 4.90 9.07 14.86
CA TYR A 126 4.50 10.25 14.09
C TYR A 126 3.92 11.33 15.01
N TRP A 127 4.43 12.56 14.91
CA TRP A 127 4.00 13.68 15.73
C TRP A 127 2.83 14.42 15.10
N ILE A 128 1.72 14.48 15.83
CA ILE A 128 0.55 15.32 15.55
C ILE A 128 0.67 16.55 16.45
N ASP A 129 1.53 17.46 16.03
CA ASP A 129 1.92 18.70 16.71
C ASP A 129 1.14 19.93 16.22
N VAL A 130 0.32 19.76 15.19
CA VAL A 130 -0.63 20.76 14.67
C VAL A 130 -1.85 20.04 14.12
N LYS A 131 -3.04 20.64 14.29
CA LYS A 131 -4.31 20.15 13.73
C LYS A 131 -4.25 19.78 12.25
N ALA A 132 -3.47 20.49 11.44
CA ALA A 132 -3.38 20.25 9.98
C ALA A 132 -2.84 18.85 9.62
N LYS A 133 -2.16 18.16 10.55
CA LYS A 133 -1.64 16.79 10.33
C LYS A 133 -2.69 15.69 10.52
N ILE A 134 -3.93 16.02 10.88
CA ILE A 134 -4.98 15.00 11.09
C ILE A 134 -5.50 14.49 9.74
N HIS A 135 -5.96 15.38 8.87
CA HIS A 135 -6.69 15.03 7.66
C HIS A 135 -5.81 15.07 6.42
N GLY A 136 -5.99 14.09 5.53
CA GLY A 136 -5.26 14.02 4.27
C GLY A 136 -5.10 12.60 3.74
N THR A 137 -4.58 12.50 2.51
CA THR A 137 -4.34 11.21 1.84
C THR A 137 -2.86 10.84 1.77
N SER A 138 -1.96 11.77 2.07
CA SER A 138 -0.52 11.52 2.08
C SER A 138 -0.05 10.97 3.43
N THR A 139 1.14 10.36 3.44
CA THR A 139 1.84 9.88 4.64
C THR A 139 2.40 11.02 5.52
N SER A 140 2.00 12.26 5.25
CA SER A 140 2.18 13.43 6.12
C SER A 140 0.90 13.79 6.91
N SER A 141 -0.08 12.89 6.95
CA SER A 141 -1.32 13.02 7.71
C SER A 141 -1.64 11.74 8.47
N LEU A 142 -2.37 11.82 9.58
CA LEU A 142 -2.83 10.66 10.36
C LEU A 142 -3.61 9.69 9.47
N GLU A 143 -4.62 10.21 8.74
CA GLU A 143 -5.47 9.40 7.87
C GLU A 143 -4.67 8.68 6.77
N GLY A 144 -3.77 9.38 6.09
CA GLY A 144 -2.93 8.77 5.06
C GLY A 144 -1.91 7.76 5.62
N ILE A 145 -1.39 7.98 6.82
CA ILE A 145 -0.50 7.00 7.50
C ILE A 145 -1.27 5.73 7.86
N LEU A 146 -2.47 5.85 8.43
CA LEU A 146 -3.30 4.68 8.74
C LEU A 146 -3.68 3.92 7.47
N ALA A 147 -4.00 4.63 6.39
CA ALA A 147 -4.25 4.03 5.08
C ALA A 147 -3.03 3.27 4.56
N ASP A 148 -1.84 3.87 4.56
CA ASP A 148 -0.60 3.21 4.12
C ASP A 148 -0.27 1.98 4.98
N ALA A 149 -0.26 2.13 6.30
CA ALA A 149 0.04 1.04 7.23
C ALA A 149 -0.92 -0.15 7.09
N SER A 150 -2.22 0.12 6.91
CA SER A 150 -3.24 -0.92 6.75
C SER A 150 -3.21 -1.60 5.39
N SER A 151 -2.61 -0.98 4.37
CA SER A 151 -2.51 -1.53 3.02
C SER A 151 -1.44 -2.63 2.87
N LYS A 152 -0.56 -2.77 3.87
CA LYS A 152 0.55 -3.72 3.85
C LYS A 152 0.05 -5.15 4.08
N ALA A 153 0.79 -6.13 3.51
CA ALA A 153 0.44 -7.55 3.62
C ALA A 153 0.25 -8.02 5.08
N THR A 154 1.05 -7.45 5.99
CA THR A 154 0.78 -7.47 7.42
C THR A 154 0.55 -6.02 7.85
N PRO A 155 -0.65 -5.65 8.32
CA PRO A 155 -0.90 -4.32 8.84
C PRO A 155 0.13 -3.96 9.92
N GLU A 156 0.81 -2.83 9.74
CA GLU A 156 1.86 -2.41 10.65
C GLU A 156 1.29 -1.56 11.81
N LEU A 157 1.85 -1.74 13.01
CA LEU A 157 1.51 -0.96 14.19
C LEU A 157 2.08 0.46 14.06
N VAL A 158 1.20 1.45 14.05
CA VAL A 158 1.57 2.87 14.04
C VAL A 158 1.54 3.45 15.45
N THR A 159 2.56 4.21 15.82
CA THR A 159 2.58 4.98 17.06
C THR A 159 2.44 6.47 16.73
N PHE A 160 1.50 7.14 17.40
CA PHE A 160 1.28 8.58 17.27
C PHE A 160 1.61 9.29 18.58
N ILE A 161 2.13 10.51 18.48
CA ILE A 161 2.28 11.43 19.60
C ILE A 161 1.31 12.58 19.37
N TRP A 162 0.36 12.75 20.29
CA TRP A 162 -0.57 13.88 20.29
C TRP A 162 0.07 15.05 21.04
N TYR A 163 0.35 16.15 20.35
CA TYR A 163 1.16 17.24 20.88
C TYR A 163 0.65 18.63 20.45
N ASP A 164 -0.65 18.87 20.59
CA ASP A 164 -1.28 20.15 20.21
C ASP A 164 -2.27 20.63 21.30
N LEU A 165 -1.83 20.58 22.57
CA LEU A 165 -2.61 21.09 23.69
C LEU A 165 -2.61 22.63 23.73
N PRO A 166 -3.71 23.29 24.14
CA PRO A 166 -3.68 24.72 24.46
C PRO A 166 -2.63 25.02 25.53
N ASN A 167 -1.95 26.16 25.40
CA ASN A 167 -0.82 26.54 26.27
C ASN A 167 0.25 25.44 26.32
N ARG A 168 0.52 24.80 25.17
CA ARG A 168 1.59 23.80 25.00
C ARG A 168 2.90 24.37 25.50
N ASP A 169 3.67 23.53 26.20
CA ASP A 169 5.00 23.90 26.69
C ASP A 169 4.99 25.18 27.54
N CYS A 170 4.01 25.33 28.43
CA CYS A 170 3.79 26.56 29.22
C CYS A 170 4.96 27.03 30.11
N HIS A 171 6.04 26.25 30.19
CA HIS A 171 7.27 26.59 30.88
C HIS A 171 8.51 26.66 29.96
N ALA A 172 8.30 26.65 28.64
CA ALA A 172 9.34 27.02 27.69
C ALA A 172 9.74 28.50 27.90
N LYS A 173 11.02 28.81 27.70
CA LYS A 173 11.63 30.12 27.95
C LYS A 173 11.81 30.91 26.66
#